data_AF-A0A9D1YAV1-F1
#
_entry.id   AF-A0A9D1YAV1-F1
#
_cell.length_a   1.000
_cell.length_b   1.000
_cell.length_c   1.000
_cell.angle_alpha   90.00
_cell.angle_beta   90.00
_cell.angle_gamma   90.00
#
_symmetry.space_group_name_H-M   'P 1'
#
loop_
_entity.id
_entity.type
_entity.pdbx_description
1 polymer ?
#
loop_
_entity_poly.entity_id
_entity_poly.type
_entity_poly.pdbx_seq_one_letter_code
_entity_poly.pdbx_strand_id
1 'polypeptide(L)'
;MKRLLSCVCTLLTLLPALLQPASANSAPTHWEGSPGSEVLAVEENCPISVTQEDLSFHITESIDYSLNAGVTAVYQMENPTEEPQNIQMAFSLEESVYSFDPSTVHITAAGAALPFQLVWDGVSPDYRPQSFDPDQMGTLYTVTLAQPPEGAESSLTLSAPSGPLLVTFDGINSYSGEEDGTCTLGTQQGATVWVHALNGTLDYTVEGDYTVDTEELPFTQHFRAYLEAKYGDRFVGYLDCLTALKYHQLEEEWANTPVVMAEWLENRDSSDLPLQFLYNVDFPAQSTVEVAVSYQTRSDGVRKGTADWQHTFTYLLSPARHWASFGALDVTVDGRESGYPYVLSSSLPLEKQEDGIYTAHTDGLPAEDLTFTLYSAPELSLYDKITSTLNFNPSVFLFLLVLLAPVLLILGLILAVVIVSIVLWRRRRR
;
A
#
# COMPACT_ATOMS: atom_id res chain seq x y z
N MET A 1 -36.46 31.39 -6.94
CA MET A 1 -36.79 30.50 -5.80
C MET A 1 -36.45 29.04 -6.10
N LYS A 2 -37.19 28.29 -6.95
CA LYS A 2 -36.97 26.82 -7.15
C LYS A 2 -35.59 26.34 -7.66
N ARG A 3 -34.66 27.23 -8.04
CA ARG A 3 -33.28 26.86 -8.44
C ARG A 3 -32.21 27.07 -7.36
N LEU A 4 -32.48 27.76 -6.25
CA LEU A 4 -31.50 27.90 -5.16
C LEU A 4 -31.54 26.75 -4.15
N LEU A 5 -32.71 26.12 -3.93
CA LEU A 5 -32.81 24.97 -3.01
C LEU A 5 -31.97 23.78 -3.47
N SER A 6 -31.83 23.57 -4.79
CA SER A 6 -31.13 22.40 -5.33
C SER A 6 -29.66 22.35 -4.91
N CYS A 7 -28.95 23.48 -4.91
CA CYS A 7 -27.53 23.53 -4.55
C CYS A 7 -27.29 23.37 -3.05
N VAL A 8 -28.23 23.80 -2.21
CA VAL A 8 -28.12 23.66 -0.75
C VAL A 8 -28.30 22.20 -0.34
N CYS A 9 -29.26 21.48 -0.95
CA CYS A 9 -29.44 20.05 -0.69
C CYS A 9 -28.22 19.23 -1.15
N THR A 10 -27.63 19.50 -2.31
CA THR A 10 -26.43 18.78 -2.76
C THR A 10 -25.19 19.06 -1.92
N LEU A 11 -25.08 20.24 -1.30
CA LEU A 11 -23.99 20.53 -0.36
C LEU A 11 -24.14 19.75 0.96
N LEU A 12 -25.37 19.66 1.50
CA LEU A 12 -25.60 18.89 2.73
C LEU A 12 -25.43 17.38 2.54
N THR A 13 -25.66 16.83 1.34
CA THR A 13 -25.38 15.41 1.06
C THR A 13 -23.91 15.09 0.84
N LEU A 14 -23.04 16.09 0.69
CA LEU A 14 -21.58 15.92 0.61
C LEU A 14 -20.88 16.07 1.97
N LEU A 15 -21.53 16.68 2.96
CA LEU A 15 -20.97 16.84 4.31
C LEU A 15 -20.59 15.51 5.01
N PRO A 16 -21.35 14.39 4.89
CA PRO A 16 -20.95 13.11 5.48
C PRO A 16 -19.70 12.51 4.84
N ALA A 17 -19.42 12.82 3.57
CA ALA A 17 -18.21 12.36 2.88
C ALA A 17 -16.95 13.16 3.28
N LEU A 18 -17.11 14.26 4.04
CA LEU A 18 -16.03 14.99 4.70
C LEU A 18 -15.87 14.58 6.18
N LEU A 19 -16.56 13.50 6.59
CA LEU A 19 -16.50 12.88 7.91
C LEU A 19 -16.20 11.37 7.79
N GLN A 20 -15.44 10.96 6.77
CA GLN A 20 -14.58 9.80 6.96
C GLN A 20 -13.65 10.12 8.15
N PRO A 21 -13.31 9.16 9.02
CA PRO A 21 -12.22 9.37 9.95
C PRO A 21 -10.97 9.62 9.10
N ALA A 22 -10.54 10.88 9.05
CA ALA A 22 -9.18 11.25 8.70
C ALA A 22 -8.31 10.76 9.87
N SER A 23 -8.23 9.43 9.95
CA SER A 23 -7.32 8.73 10.83
C SER A 23 -5.96 9.29 10.50
N ALA A 24 -5.28 9.73 11.60
CA ALA A 24 -2.61 9.96 12.60
C ALA A 24 -1.53 8.76 12.84
N ASN A 25 -0.28 8.93 12.38
CA ASN A 25 0.75 7.93 12.65
C ASN A 25 0.95 7.67 14.17
N SER A 26 0.35 8.41 15.10
CA SER A 26 -0.18 7.78 16.34
C SER A 26 -1.52 8.36 16.82
N ALA A 27 -2.50 7.49 17.09
CA ALA A 27 -3.79 7.80 17.74
C ALA A 27 -4.03 6.93 18.99
N PRO A 28 -4.85 7.37 19.96
CA PRO A 28 -5.37 6.51 21.03
C PRO A 28 -6.58 5.72 20.52
N THR A 29 -6.67 4.43 20.83
CA THR A 29 -7.71 3.54 20.28
C THR A 29 -8.22 2.52 21.28
N HIS A 30 -9.41 1.99 21.03
CA HIS A 30 -10.03 0.90 21.75
C HIS A 30 -10.88 0.04 20.80
N TRP A 31 -11.20 -1.19 21.22
CA TRP A 31 -12.24 -2.01 20.58
C TRP A 31 -13.57 -1.76 21.26
N GLU A 32 -14.67 -1.59 20.52
CA GLU A 32 -16.00 -1.28 21.08
C GLU A 32 -16.71 -2.47 21.78
N GLY A 33 -15.99 -3.55 22.12
CA GLY A 33 -16.59 -4.73 22.75
C GLY A 33 -15.64 -5.91 23.00
N SER A 34 -15.81 -6.99 22.24
CA SER A 34 -15.06 -8.25 22.35
C SER A 34 -14.12 -8.48 21.16
N PRO A 35 -12.85 -8.87 21.37
CA PRO A 35 -11.89 -9.11 20.30
C PRO A 35 -12.44 -10.04 19.18
N GLY A 36 -12.17 -9.65 17.94
CA GLY A 36 -12.55 -10.43 16.74
C GLY A 36 -13.93 -10.14 16.14
N SER A 37 -14.66 -9.09 16.57
CA SER A 37 -15.97 -8.74 15.95
C SER A 37 -16.33 -7.25 15.83
N GLU A 38 -15.50 -6.31 16.30
CA GLU A 38 -15.72 -4.86 16.13
C GLU A 38 -14.61 -4.19 15.31
N VAL A 39 -14.87 -2.94 14.92
CA VAL A 39 -13.89 -2.02 14.30
C VAL A 39 -13.02 -1.40 15.40
N LEU A 40 -11.75 -1.14 15.09
CA LEU A 40 -10.88 -0.35 15.97
C LEU A 40 -11.37 1.11 16.00
N ALA A 41 -11.89 1.55 17.15
CA ALA A 41 -12.42 2.88 17.36
C ALA A 41 -11.38 3.79 18.02
N VAL A 42 -11.40 5.07 17.68
CA VAL A 42 -10.55 6.08 18.33
C VAL A 42 -11.09 6.37 19.73
N GLU A 43 -10.22 6.51 20.73
CA GLU A 43 -10.62 6.91 22.08
C GLU A 43 -10.94 8.41 22.13
N GLU A 44 -12.23 8.77 22.28
CA GLU A 44 -12.61 10.17 22.45
C GLU A 44 -12.25 10.71 23.85
N ASN A 45 -11.71 11.93 23.91
CA ASN A 45 -11.35 12.64 25.14
C ASN A 45 -10.16 12.04 25.93
N CYS A 46 -9.28 11.29 25.25
CA CYS A 46 -8.01 10.83 25.83
C CYS A 46 -7.23 12.03 26.43
N PRO A 47 -6.78 11.98 27.70
CA PRO A 47 -6.21 13.15 28.39
C PRO A 47 -4.75 13.44 28.02
N ILE A 48 -4.12 12.59 27.20
CA ILE A 48 -2.72 12.71 26.81
C ILE A 48 -2.55 13.78 25.73
N SER A 49 -1.52 14.61 25.87
CA SER A 49 -1.14 15.66 24.91
C SER A 49 0.17 15.31 24.20
N VAL A 50 0.23 15.48 22.89
CA VAL A 50 1.51 15.50 22.16
C VAL A 50 2.10 16.90 22.26
N THR A 51 3.33 17.03 22.73
CA THR A 51 4.01 18.34 22.92
C THR A 51 5.01 18.65 21.81
N GLN A 52 5.62 17.61 21.23
CA GLN A 52 6.51 17.63 20.06
C GLN A 52 6.30 16.32 19.27
N GLU A 53 6.34 16.39 17.94
CA GLU A 53 6.62 15.25 17.05
C GLU A 53 7.87 15.58 16.21
N ASP A 54 8.94 14.79 16.37
CA ASP A 54 10.13 14.83 15.53
C ASP A 54 10.03 13.71 14.48
N LEU A 55 9.77 14.08 13.23
CA LEU A 55 9.55 13.16 12.12
C LEU A 55 10.73 13.19 11.14
N SER A 56 11.29 12.02 10.82
CA SER A 56 12.44 11.89 9.93
C SER A 56 12.27 10.81 8.87
N PHE A 57 12.68 11.12 7.65
CA PHE A 57 12.77 10.20 6.51
C PHE A 57 14.23 10.13 6.05
N HIS A 58 14.84 8.94 6.11
CA HIS A 58 16.11 8.66 5.47
C HIS A 58 15.88 7.77 4.24
N ILE A 59 16.08 8.34 3.06
CA ILE A 59 15.60 7.81 1.79
C ILE A 59 16.78 7.32 0.96
N THR A 60 16.68 6.07 0.52
CA THR A 60 17.76 5.32 -0.14
C THR A 60 17.33 4.78 -1.49
N GLU A 61 18.29 4.60 -2.39
CA GLU A 61 18.09 3.86 -3.65
C GLU A 61 17.50 2.48 -3.35
N SER A 62 16.49 2.07 -4.12
CA SER A 62 15.89 0.73 -4.04
C SER A 62 16.07 -0.03 -5.35
N ILE A 63 15.59 -1.27 -5.34
CA ILE A 63 15.44 -2.11 -6.52
C ILE A 63 14.10 -1.74 -7.20
N ASP A 64 14.05 -1.87 -8.52
CA ASP A 64 12.88 -1.60 -9.39
C ASP A 64 12.49 -0.10 -9.52
N TYR A 65 11.22 0.26 -9.29
CA TYR A 65 10.63 1.55 -9.71
C TYR A 65 10.23 2.49 -8.56
N SER A 66 10.58 2.14 -7.32
CA SER A 66 10.29 2.91 -6.11
C SER A 66 11.58 3.23 -5.36
N LEU A 67 11.50 4.09 -4.34
CA LEU A 67 12.56 4.31 -3.35
C LEU A 67 12.15 3.71 -2.01
N ASN A 68 13.13 3.34 -1.18
CA ASN A 68 12.89 2.93 0.20
C ASN A 68 13.09 4.14 1.13
N ALA A 69 12.24 4.28 2.14
CA ALA A 69 12.47 5.19 3.26
C ALA A 69 12.54 4.40 4.56
N GLY A 70 13.61 4.60 5.33
CA GLY A 70 13.57 4.40 6.77
C GLY A 70 12.90 5.62 7.40
N VAL A 71 11.75 5.42 8.03
CA VAL A 71 10.99 6.48 8.68
C VAL A 71 11.14 6.34 10.19
N THR A 72 11.25 7.45 10.92
CA THR A 72 11.22 7.47 12.38
C THR A 72 10.46 8.70 12.88
N ALA A 73 9.43 8.45 13.67
CA ALA A 73 8.61 9.45 14.35
C ALA A 73 8.85 9.34 15.87
N VAL A 74 9.15 10.46 16.52
CA VAL A 74 9.38 10.54 17.97
C VAL A 74 8.44 11.55 18.59
N TYR A 75 7.55 11.09 19.47
CA TYR A 75 6.55 11.88 20.16
C TYR A 75 6.99 12.17 21.60
N GLN A 76 6.94 13.43 22.02
CA GLN A 76 7.06 13.80 23.44
C GLN A 76 5.65 13.98 24.01
N MET A 77 5.15 12.98 24.73
CA MET A 77 3.74 12.86 25.13
C MET A 77 3.55 13.08 26.64
N GLU A 78 2.68 14.01 27.03
CA GLU A 78 2.43 14.39 28.42
C GLU A 78 1.12 13.78 28.96
N ASN A 79 1.18 13.16 30.14
CA ASN A 79 0.02 12.88 31.00
C ASN A 79 -0.10 13.99 32.06
N PRO A 80 -1.04 14.95 31.91
CA PRO A 80 -1.23 16.03 32.87
C PRO A 80 -2.03 15.61 34.12
N THR A 81 -2.52 14.38 34.19
CA THR A 81 -3.43 13.91 35.27
C THR A 81 -2.67 13.41 36.50
N GLU A 82 -3.34 13.40 37.65
CA GLU A 82 -2.79 12.90 38.92
C GLU A 82 -2.73 11.35 39.01
N GLU A 83 -3.26 10.64 38.00
CA GLU A 83 -3.33 9.18 37.95
C GLU A 83 -2.55 8.63 36.72
N PRO A 84 -1.90 7.46 36.84
CA PRO A 84 -1.26 6.83 35.69
C PRO A 84 -2.30 6.35 34.67
N GLN A 85 -2.01 6.53 33.38
CA GLN A 85 -2.83 6.02 32.29
C GLN A 85 -2.11 4.87 31.57
N ASN A 86 -2.84 3.86 31.11
CA ASN A 86 -2.34 2.87 30.14
C ASN A 86 -3.20 3.03 28.88
N ILE A 87 -2.59 3.49 27.80
CA ILE A 87 -3.29 3.82 26.55
C ILE A 87 -2.89 2.81 25.47
N GLN A 88 -3.87 2.26 24.75
CA GLN A 88 -3.62 1.52 23.53
C GLN A 88 -3.45 2.52 22.37
N MET A 89 -2.26 2.50 21.79
CA MET A 89 -1.85 3.29 20.64
C MET A 89 -2.13 2.51 19.36
N ALA A 90 -2.53 3.20 18.30
CA ALA A 90 -2.52 2.69 16.94
C ALA A 90 -1.65 3.57 16.04
N PHE A 91 -0.61 2.98 15.44
CA PHE A 91 0.23 3.61 14.42
C PHE A 91 -0.27 3.22 13.04
N SER A 92 -0.98 4.11 12.33
CA SER A 92 -1.55 3.83 11.00
C SER A 92 -0.56 4.12 9.86
N LEU A 93 -0.58 3.30 8.82
CA LEU A 93 0.04 3.55 7.50
C LEU A 93 -0.75 2.83 6.39
N GLU A 94 -0.43 3.13 5.13
CA GLU A 94 -0.86 2.35 3.97
C GLU A 94 0.39 1.61 3.43
N GLU A 95 0.31 0.29 3.24
CA GLU A 95 1.45 -0.53 2.80
C GLU A 95 0.94 -1.86 2.21
N SER A 96 1.73 -2.53 1.36
CA SER A 96 1.37 -3.80 0.73
C SER A 96 1.93 -5.01 1.49
N VAL A 97 1.13 -6.06 1.69
CA VAL A 97 1.57 -7.33 2.31
C VAL A 97 2.72 -7.97 1.51
N TYR A 98 2.80 -7.70 0.20
CA TYR A 98 3.93 -8.08 -0.65
C TYR A 98 5.21 -7.32 -0.29
N SER A 99 5.13 -6.03 0.05
CA SER A 99 6.29 -5.16 0.33
C SER A 99 6.76 -5.20 1.78
N PHE A 100 5.83 -5.32 2.74
CA PHE A 100 6.09 -5.15 4.16
C PHE A 100 7.01 -6.22 4.77
N ASP A 101 7.85 -5.78 5.72
CA ASP A 101 8.68 -6.63 6.57
C ASP A 101 8.53 -6.21 8.04
N PRO A 102 7.80 -6.99 8.88
CA PRO A 102 7.61 -6.71 10.30
C PRO A 102 8.91 -6.55 11.09
N SER A 103 10.01 -7.16 10.66
CA SER A 103 11.30 -7.09 11.37
C SER A 103 11.95 -5.71 11.30
N THR A 104 11.50 -4.85 10.36
CA THR A 104 11.93 -3.45 10.25
C THR A 104 11.23 -2.50 11.23
N VAL A 105 10.14 -2.95 11.87
CA VAL A 105 9.35 -2.13 12.78
C VAL A 105 9.92 -2.20 14.19
N HIS A 106 10.25 -1.05 14.76
CA HIS A 106 10.69 -0.93 16.15
C HIS A 106 9.88 0.17 16.86
N ILE A 107 9.25 -0.20 17.97
CA ILE A 107 8.43 0.68 18.80
C ILE A 107 9.04 0.74 20.20
N THR A 108 9.17 1.94 20.76
CA THR A 108 9.71 2.14 22.12
C THR A 108 8.92 3.19 22.89
N ALA A 109 8.91 3.07 24.22
CA ALA A 109 8.49 4.14 25.13
C ALA A 109 9.54 4.30 26.23
N ALA A 110 9.95 5.54 26.53
CA ALA A 110 11.07 5.89 27.41
C ALA A 110 12.37 5.09 27.11
N GLY A 111 12.62 4.79 25.83
CA GLY A 111 13.75 3.98 25.36
C GLY A 111 13.64 2.47 25.61
N ALA A 112 12.54 1.98 26.19
CA ALA A 112 12.26 0.55 26.33
C ALA A 112 11.43 0.05 25.13
N ALA A 113 11.83 -1.07 24.52
CA ALA A 113 11.11 -1.66 23.40
C ALA A 113 9.75 -2.23 23.83
N LEU A 114 8.71 -1.96 23.04
CA LEU A 114 7.35 -2.43 23.25
C LEU A 114 6.97 -3.54 22.27
N PRO A 115 6.21 -4.57 22.70
CA PRO A 115 5.56 -5.48 21.79
C PRO A 115 4.41 -4.76 21.07
N PHE A 116 4.15 -5.14 19.83
CA PHE A 116 3.03 -4.64 19.04
C PHE A 116 2.33 -5.79 18.29
N GLN A 117 1.06 -5.59 17.97
CA GLN A 117 0.28 -6.42 17.04
C GLN A 117 0.15 -5.70 15.69
N LEU A 118 -0.08 -6.44 14.62
CA LEU A 118 -0.43 -5.90 13.30
C LEU A 118 -1.92 -6.11 13.05
N VAL A 119 -2.62 -5.07 12.59
CA VAL A 119 -4.00 -5.12 12.10
C VAL A 119 -3.98 -4.70 10.64
N TRP A 120 -4.52 -5.55 9.75
CA TRP A 120 -4.57 -5.32 8.31
C TRP A 120 -6.01 -5.13 7.87
N ASP A 121 -6.30 -4.08 7.11
CA ASP A 121 -7.64 -3.76 6.59
C ASP A 121 -8.75 -3.73 7.67
N GLY A 122 -8.36 -3.32 8.89
CA GLY A 122 -9.22 -3.35 10.08
C GLY A 122 -9.48 -4.74 10.69
N VAL A 123 -8.97 -5.82 10.07
CA VAL A 123 -9.19 -7.20 10.52
C VAL A 123 -8.36 -7.51 11.77
N SER A 124 -9.05 -7.71 12.89
CA SER A 124 -8.46 -8.10 14.18
C SER A 124 -7.71 -9.45 14.09
N PRO A 125 -6.54 -9.64 14.73
CA PRO A 125 -5.81 -10.92 14.69
C PRO A 125 -6.58 -12.12 15.27
N ASP A 126 -7.54 -11.85 16.15
CA ASP A 126 -8.43 -12.86 16.73
C ASP A 126 -9.66 -13.18 15.84
N TYR A 127 -9.82 -12.54 14.68
CA TYR A 127 -10.95 -12.75 13.76
C TYR A 127 -11.13 -14.24 13.40
N ARG A 128 -12.40 -14.64 13.29
CA ARG A 128 -12.82 -15.94 12.75
C ARG A 128 -13.92 -15.71 11.71
N PRO A 129 -13.92 -16.46 10.60
CA PRO A 129 -14.95 -16.36 9.59
C PRO A 129 -16.34 -16.73 10.15
N GLN A 130 -17.37 -16.14 9.55
CA GLN A 130 -18.77 -16.32 9.94
C GLN A 130 -19.50 -17.32 9.04
N SER A 131 -19.00 -17.53 7.82
CA SER A 131 -19.56 -18.39 6.78
C SER A 131 -19.03 -19.83 6.82
N PHE A 132 -17.83 -20.04 7.38
CA PHE A 132 -17.21 -21.36 7.55
C PHE A 132 -16.46 -21.47 8.88
N ASP A 133 -16.33 -22.70 9.37
CA ASP A 133 -15.54 -23.03 10.56
C ASP A 133 -14.13 -23.50 10.13
N PRO A 134 -13.03 -22.80 10.49
CA PRO A 134 -11.68 -23.23 10.15
C PRO A 134 -11.25 -24.54 10.82
N ASP A 135 -11.83 -24.90 11.96
CA ASP A 135 -11.50 -26.11 12.71
C ASP A 135 -12.32 -27.33 12.23
N GLN A 136 -13.24 -27.14 11.25
CA GLN A 136 -13.99 -28.24 10.65
C GLN A 136 -13.10 -29.18 9.85
N MET A 137 -13.37 -30.49 9.95
CA MET A 137 -12.73 -31.52 9.16
C MET A 137 -13.18 -31.43 7.70
N GLY A 138 -12.26 -31.14 6.78
CA GLY A 138 -12.45 -31.27 5.35
C GLY A 138 -11.71 -32.48 4.78
N THR A 139 -11.76 -32.64 3.46
CA THR A 139 -10.94 -33.62 2.72
C THR A 139 -9.95 -32.88 1.83
N LEU A 140 -8.66 -33.13 2.05
CA LEU A 140 -7.58 -32.67 1.20
C LEU A 140 -7.27 -33.71 0.13
N TYR A 141 -7.47 -33.35 -1.13
CA TYR A 141 -7.11 -34.16 -2.30
C TYR A 141 -5.74 -33.68 -2.79
N THR A 142 -4.74 -34.55 -2.75
CA THR A 142 -3.42 -34.30 -3.35
C THR A 142 -3.40 -34.95 -4.73
N VAL A 143 -3.64 -34.16 -5.78
CA VAL A 143 -3.63 -34.60 -7.18
C VAL A 143 -2.26 -34.33 -7.77
N THR A 144 -1.49 -35.37 -8.09
CA THR A 144 -0.21 -35.24 -8.80
C THR A 144 -0.43 -35.56 -10.29
N LEU A 145 -0.23 -34.57 -11.15
CA LEU A 145 -0.24 -34.69 -12.60
C LEU A 145 1.17 -35.04 -13.07
N ALA A 146 1.32 -36.14 -13.80
CA ALA A 146 2.60 -36.49 -14.40
C ALA A 146 2.98 -35.53 -15.53
N GLN A 147 4.27 -35.45 -15.86
CA GLN A 147 4.73 -34.67 -17.00
C GLN A 147 4.16 -35.25 -18.32
N PRO A 148 3.43 -34.45 -19.12
CA PRO A 148 2.90 -34.90 -20.40
C PRO A 148 4.01 -35.11 -21.45
N PRO A 149 3.73 -35.85 -22.55
CA PRO A 149 4.61 -35.93 -23.71
C PRO A 149 4.95 -34.54 -24.30
N GLU A 150 6.10 -34.43 -24.97
CA GLU A 150 6.55 -33.17 -25.59
C GLU A 150 5.49 -32.60 -26.56
N GLY A 151 5.01 -31.38 -26.26
CA GLY A 151 3.97 -30.69 -27.03
C GLY A 151 2.53 -31.03 -26.65
N ALA A 152 2.32 -31.78 -25.56
CA ALA A 152 1.01 -31.97 -24.92
C ALA A 152 0.95 -31.24 -23.57
N GLU A 153 -0.26 -31.14 -23.01
CA GLU A 153 -0.57 -30.53 -21.73
C GLU A 153 -1.38 -31.55 -20.90
N SER A 154 -1.16 -31.57 -19.59
CA SER A 154 -1.99 -32.32 -18.63
C SER A 154 -2.87 -31.35 -17.87
N SER A 155 -4.14 -31.69 -17.68
CA SER A 155 -5.15 -30.81 -17.09
C SER A 155 -5.91 -31.48 -15.95
N LEU A 156 -6.28 -30.70 -14.94
CA LEU A 156 -7.22 -31.04 -13.88
C LEU A 156 -8.40 -30.08 -13.96
N THR A 157 -9.58 -30.59 -14.34
CA THR A 157 -10.84 -29.85 -14.31
C THR A 157 -11.61 -30.22 -13.05
N LEU A 158 -11.84 -29.26 -12.17
CA LEU A 158 -12.75 -29.33 -11.04
C LEU A 158 -14.16 -29.01 -11.55
N SER A 159 -15.06 -29.99 -11.50
CA SER A 159 -16.48 -29.79 -11.87
C SER A 159 -17.16 -28.84 -10.89
N ALA A 160 -18.19 -28.11 -11.36
CA ALA A 160 -19.05 -27.24 -10.56
C ALA A 160 -19.38 -27.81 -9.15
N PRO A 161 -18.71 -27.33 -8.08
CA PRO A 161 -18.61 -28.08 -6.83
C PRO A 161 -19.82 -27.88 -5.90
N SER A 162 -20.03 -28.85 -5.01
CA SER A 162 -21.15 -28.83 -4.06
C SER A 162 -20.93 -27.98 -2.79
N GLY A 163 -19.75 -27.37 -2.65
CA GLY A 163 -19.34 -26.56 -1.50
C GLY A 163 -17.98 -25.89 -1.73
N PRO A 164 -17.47 -25.11 -0.76
CA PRO A 164 -16.26 -24.32 -0.93
C PRO A 164 -14.99 -25.19 -1.04
N LEU A 165 -14.16 -24.86 -2.02
CA LEU A 165 -12.85 -25.42 -2.28
C LEU A 165 -11.78 -24.32 -2.16
N LEU A 166 -10.70 -24.61 -1.43
CA LEU A 166 -9.44 -23.89 -1.57
C LEU A 166 -8.49 -24.73 -2.41
N VAL A 167 -7.83 -24.10 -3.39
CA VAL A 167 -6.84 -24.75 -4.25
C VAL A 167 -5.49 -24.08 -4.10
N THR A 168 -4.46 -24.88 -3.80
CA THR A 168 -3.04 -24.49 -3.85
C THR A 168 -2.32 -25.45 -4.80
N PHE A 169 -1.20 -25.06 -5.39
CA PHE A 169 -0.47 -25.92 -6.34
C PHE A 169 1.02 -25.58 -6.45
N ASP A 170 1.76 -26.52 -7.05
CA ASP A 170 3.10 -26.34 -7.60
C ASP A 170 3.15 -26.93 -9.02
N GLY A 171 3.87 -26.30 -9.94
CA GLY A 171 4.04 -26.76 -11.34
C GLY A 171 2.87 -26.52 -12.31
N ILE A 172 1.77 -25.90 -11.89
CA ILE A 172 0.71 -25.40 -12.79
C ILE A 172 1.20 -24.17 -13.56
N ASN A 173 0.80 -24.03 -14.83
CA ASN A 173 1.20 -22.92 -15.70
C ASN A 173 0.04 -22.28 -16.51
N SER A 174 -1.16 -22.83 -16.41
CA SER A 174 -2.39 -22.29 -16.97
C SER A 174 -3.56 -22.53 -16.01
N TYR A 175 -4.53 -21.60 -15.93
CA TYR A 175 -5.82 -21.88 -15.32
C TYR A 175 -6.95 -21.08 -15.99
N SER A 176 -8.18 -21.61 -15.93
CA SER A 176 -9.42 -20.93 -16.34
C SER A 176 -10.57 -21.24 -15.37
N GLY A 177 -11.58 -20.37 -15.35
CA GLY A 177 -12.84 -20.56 -14.65
C GLY A 177 -14.01 -20.18 -15.55
N GLU A 178 -15.07 -20.98 -15.53
CA GLU A 178 -16.28 -20.82 -16.36
C GLU A 178 -17.45 -20.24 -15.52
N GLU A 179 -18.46 -19.67 -16.19
CA GLU A 179 -19.65 -19.08 -15.51
C GLU A 179 -20.47 -20.08 -14.67
N ASP A 180 -20.27 -21.39 -14.86
CA ASP A 180 -20.94 -22.45 -14.07
C ASP A 180 -20.15 -22.90 -12.82
N GLY A 181 -19.00 -22.29 -12.54
CA GLY A 181 -18.13 -22.63 -11.41
C GLY A 181 -17.15 -23.77 -11.68
N THR A 182 -17.11 -24.32 -12.89
CA THR A 182 -16.05 -25.23 -13.33
C THR A 182 -14.72 -24.50 -13.42
N CYS A 183 -13.64 -25.10 -12.92
CA CYS A 183 -12.28 -24.54 -13.00
C CYS A 183 -11.30 -25.56 -13.56
N THR A 184 -10.46 -25.18 -14.52
CA THR A 184 -9.42 -26.06 -15.08
C THR A 184 -8.04 -25.49 -14.80
N LEU A 185 -7.11 -26.36 -14.37
CA LEU A 185 -5.70 -26.06 -14.15
C LEU A 185 -4.85 -26.93 -15.09
N GLY A 186 -3.85 -26.36 -15.77
CA GLY A 186 -3.01 -27.06 -16.74
C GLY A 186 -1.51 -26.98 -16.45
N THR A 187 -0.77 -27.99 -16.93
CA THR A 187 0.70 -28.06 -16.85
C THR A 187 1.31 -28.77 -18.05
N GLN A 188 2.50 -28.30 -18.45
CA GLN A 188 3.33 -28.94 -19.48
C GLN A 188 4.58 -29.62 -18.90
N GLN A 189 4.77 -29.58 -17.58
CA GLN A 189 5.97 -30.07 -16.89
C GLN A 189 5.66 -31.09 -15.77
N GLY A 190 4.38 -31.31 -15.48
CA GLY A 190 3.93 -32.03 -14.29
C GLY A 190 3.66 -31.06 -13.14
N ALA A 191 2.77 -31.42 -12.23
CA ALA A 191 2.30 -30.55 -11.16
C ALA A 191 1.80 -31.34 -9.95
N THR A 192 1.71 -30.70 -8.80
CA THR A 192 0.90 -31.16 -7.67
C THR A 192 -0.14 -30.09 -7.35
N VAL A 193 -1.40 -30.49 -7.28
CA VAL A 193 -2.53 -29.63 -6.91
C VAL A 193 -3.15 -30.18 -5.63
N TRP A 194 -3.26 -29.31 -4.63
CA TRP A 194 -3.88 -29.59 -3.35
C TRP A 194 -5.23 -28.89 -3.29
N VAL A 195 -6.31 -29.67 -3.37
CA VAL A 195 -7.69 -29.20 -3.29
C VAL A 195 -8.24 -29.55 -1.92
N HIS A 196 -8.45 -28.57 -1.06
CA HIS A 196 -9.11 -28.78 0.23
C HIS A 196 -10.61 -28.50 0.07
N ALA A 197 -11.41 -29.57 0.09
CA ALA A 197 -12.87 -29.48 0.08
C ALA A 197 -13.38 -29.39 1.52
N LEU A 198 -14.04 -28.29 1.88
CA LEU A 198 -14.68 -28.16 3.20
C LEU A 198 -15.87 -29.11 3.36
N ASN A 199 -16.62 -29.34 2.28
CA ASN A 199 -17.85 -30.11 2.30
C ASN A 199 -18.03 -30.91 1.00
N GLY A 200 -18.50 -32.15 1.14
CA GLY A 200 -18.81 -33.04 0.01
C GLY A 200 -17.63 -33.80 -0.57
N THR A 201 -17.87 -34.53 -1.66
CA THR A 201 -16.83 -35.21 -2.44
C THR A 201 -16.43 -34.31 -3.61
N LEU A 202 -15.13 -34.25 -3.91
CA LEU A 202 -14.64 -33.53 -5.08
C LEU A 202 -15.05 -34.28 -6.36
N ASP A 203 -15.77 -33.61 -7.25
CA ASP A 203 -15.99 -34.08 -8.62
C ASP A 203 -14.99 -33.42 -9.55
N TYR A 204 -14.28 -34.23 -10.34
CA TYR A 204 -13.16 -33.77 -11.16
C TYR A 204 -12.88 -34.71 -12.34
N THR A 205 -12.29 -34.15 -13.39
CA THR A 205 -11.78 -34.86 -14.56
C THR A 205 -10.30 -34.53 -14.74
N VAL A 206 -9.50 -35.49 -15.22
CA VAL A 206 -8.07 -35.31 -15.52
C VAL A 206 -7.76 -35.75 -16.94
N GLU A 207 -6.99 -34.93 -17.66
CA GLU A 207 -6.34 -35.33 -18.92
C GLU A 207 -4.85 -35.59 -18.68
N GLY A 208 -4.39 -36.81 -18.96
CA GLY A 208 -3.02 -37.27 -18.73
C GLY A 208 -2.92 -38.38 -17.68
N ASP A 209 -1.69 -38.80 -17.37
CA ASP A 209 -1.41 -39.74 -16.29
C ASP A 209 -1.36 -38.99 -14.95
N TYR A 210 -1.98 -39.55 -13.90
CA TYR A 210 -2.07 -38.89 -12.59
C TYR A 210 -2.19 -39.89 -11.43
N THR A 211 -1.96 -39.39 -10.21
CA THR A 211 -2.29 -40.07 -8.95
C THR A 211 -3.03 -39.13 -8.02
N VAL A 212 -3.94 -39.66 -7.21
CA VAL A 212 -4.63 -38.91 -6.14
C VAL A 212 -4.45 -39.64 -4.83
N ASP A 213 -4.06 -38.89 -3.80
CA ASP A 213 -4.13 -39.29 -2.40
C ASP A 213 -5.12 -38.38 -1.64
N THR A 214 -5.70 -38.87 -0.55
CA THR A 214 -6.76 -38.16 0.20
C THR A 214 -6.58 -38.26 1.71
N GLU A 215 -6.52 -37.12 2.38
CA GLU A 215 -6.42 -37.02 3.84
C GLU A 215 -7.64 -36.28 4.42
N GLU A 216 -8.18 -36.75 5.55
CA GLU A 216 -9.16 -36.00 6.36
C GLU A 216 -8.41 -35.21 7.43
N LEU A 217 -8.48 -33.88 7.39
CA LEU A 217 -7.84 -32.98 8.36
C LEU A 217 -8.62 -31.66 8.51
N PRO A 218 -8.43 -30.91 9.62
CA PRO A 218 -9.02 -29.59 9.77
C PRO A 218 -8.53 -28.62 8.69
N PHE A 219 -9.41 -27.73 8.21
CA PHE A 219 -9.03 -26.73 7.20
C PHE A 219 -7.86 -25.84 7.67
N THR A 220 -7.91 -25.40 8.93
CA THR A 220 -6.86 -24.61 9.60
C THR A 220 -5.49 -25.27 9.51
N GLN A 221 -5.39 -26.61 9.56
CA GLN A 221 -4.11 -27.32 9.50
C GLN A 221 -3.48 -27.22 8.11
N HIS A 222 -4.26 -27.40 7.05
CA HIS A 222 -3.79 -27.24 5.67
C HIS A 222 -3.45 -25.76 5.37
N PHE A 223 -4.34 -24.84 5.72
CA PHE A 223 -4.16 -23.42 5.42
C PHE A 223 -2.98 -22.82 6.20
N ARG A 224 -2.79 -23.22 7.47
CA ARG A 224 -1.63 -22.81 8.25
C ARG A 224 -0.32 -23.28 7.64
N ALA A 225 -0.23 -24.54 7.19
CA ALA A 225 0.98 -25.05 6.55
C ALA A 225 1.32 -24.29 5.25
N TYR A 226 0.32 -23.94 4.45
CA TYR A 226 0.47 -23.07 3.27
C TYR A 226 0.98 -21.66 3.65
N LEU A 227 0.38 -21.01 4.64
CA LEU A 227 0.80 -19.67 5.09
C LEU A 227 2.19 -19.70 5.75
N GLU A 228 2.55 -20.75 6.49
CA GLU A 228 3.89 -20.93 7.07
C GLU A 228 4.94 -21.11 5.96
N ALA A 229 4.68 -21.95 4.95
CA ALA A 229 5.59 -22.15 3.83
C ALA A 229 5.81 -20.89 2.97
N LYS A 230 4.82 -19.97 2.93
CA LYS A 230 4.86 -18.76 2.09
C LYS A 230 5.33 -17.50 2.82
N TYR A 231 4.94 -17.32 4.08
CA TYR A 231 5.18 -16.08 4.83
C TYR A 231 5.97 -16.30 6.14
N GLY A 232 6.17 -17.55 6.60
CA GLY A 232 6.68 -17.87 7.93
C GLY A 232 8.02 -17.21 8.28
N ASP A 233 8.98 -17.22 7.34
CA ASP A 233 10.31 -16.62 7.55
C ASP A 233 10.29 -15.08 7.64
N ARG A 234 9.28 -14.40 7.07
CA ARG A 234 9.15 -12.93 7.10
C ARG A 234 8.20 -12.44 8.19
N PHE A 235 7.14 -13.19 8.47
CA PHE A 235 6.12 -12.86 9.49
C PHE A 235 6.32 -13.71 10.77
N VAL A 236 7.58 -13.92 11.18
CA VAL A 236 7.93 -14.63 12.42
C VAL A 236 7.29 -13.93 13.62
N GLY A 237 6.37 -14.61 14.31
CA GLY A 237 5.59 -14.04 15.42
C GLY A 237 4.37 -13.22 15.02
N TYR A 238 4.14 -12.99 13.72
CA TYR A 238 3.05 -12.17 13.18
C TYR A 238 2.09 -12.93 12.26
N LEU A 239 2.36 -14.21 11.96
CA LEU A 239 1.58 -14.99 10.99
C LEU A 239 0.08 -15.10 11.33
N ASP A 240 -0.30 -14.95 12.59
CA ASP A 240 -1.70 -15.00 13.03
C ASP A 240 -2.52 -13.81 12.47
N CYS A 241 -1.92 -12.61 12.31
CA CYS A 241 -2.63 -11.47 11.68
C CYS A 241 -2.84 -11.69 10.18
N LEU A 242 -1.88 -12.33 9.49
CA LEU A 242 -2.07 -12.73 8.09
C LEU A 242 -3.08 -13.86 7.97
N THR A 243 -3.12 -14.78 8.92
CA THR A 243 -4.14 -15.85 8.97
C THR A 243 -5.54 -15.23 9.11
N ALA A 244 -5.71 -14.24 9.98
CA ALA A 244 -6.96 -13.49 10.13
C ALA A 244 -7.36 -12.74 8.85
N LEU A 245 -6.46 -11.94 8.27
CA LEU A 245 -6.67 -11.23 7.00
C LEU A 245 -7.06 -12.19 5.87
N LYS A 246 -6.35 -13.31 5.74
CA LYS A 246 -6.58 -14.30 4.68
C LYS A 246 -7.87 -15.09 4.88
N TYR A 247 -8.32 -15.32 6.13
CA TYR A 247 -9.67 -15.83 6.39
C TYR A 247 -10.76 -14.83 5.99
N HIS A 248 -10.58 -13.53 6.26
CA HIS A 248 -11.54 -12.50 5.84
C HIS A 248 -11.64 -12.41 4.31
N GLN A 249 -10.50 -12.33 3.62
CA GLN A 249 -10.46 -12.31 2.16
C GLN A 249 -11.08 -13.59 1.56
N LEU A 250 -10.82 -14.77 2.14
CA LEU A 250 -11.37 -16.03 1.66
C LEU A 250 -12.91 -16.13 1.87
N GLU A 251 -13.44 -15.53 2.93
CA GLU A 251 -14.89 -15.37 3.15
C GLU A 251 -15.54 -14.47 2.08
N GLU A 252 -14.87 -13.40 1.66
CA GLU A 252 -15.32 -12.56 0.53
C GLU A 252 -15.29 -13.31 -0.80
N GLU A 253 -14.21 -14.03 -1.12
CA GLU A 253 -14.11 -14.76 -2.39
C GLU A 253 -15.12 -15.93 -2.46
N TRP A 254 -15.28 -16.71 -1.38
CA TRP A 254 -16.25 -17.82 -1.33
C TRP A 254 -17.72 -17.38 -1.33
N ALA A 255 -18.02 -16.12 -0.99
CA ALA A 255 -19.35 -15.55 -1.21
C ALA A 255 -19.69 -15.34 -2.70
N ASN A 256 -18.68 -15.35 -3.58
CA ASN A 256 -18.83 -15.08 -5.02
C ASN A 256 -18.55 -16.32 -5.90
N THR A 257 -17.58 -17.16 -5.53
CA THR A 257 -17.19 -18.37 -6.28
C THR A 257 -16.89 -19.53 -5.33
N PRO A 258 -17.39 -20.75 -5.55
CA PRO A 258 -17.12 -21.88 -4.67
C PRO A 258 -15.71 -22.47 -4.87
N VAL A 259 -15.02 -22.13 -5.97
CA VAL A 259 -13.60 -22.47 -6.18
C VAL A 259 -12.76 -21.21 -6.02
N VAL A 260 -11.78 -21.24 -5.13
CA VAL A 260 -10.81 -20.14 -4.93
C VAL A 260 -9.39 -20.69 -5.04
N MET A 261 -8.61 -20.14 -5.97
CA MET A 261 -7.16 -20.35 -5.99
C MET A 261 -6.53 -19.49 -4.90
N ALA A 262 -5.59 -20.04 -4.12
CA ALA A 262 -4.88 -19.26 -3.12
C ALA A 262 -4.10 -18.08 -3.74
N GLU A 263 -3.59 -18.24 -4.96
CA GLU A 263 -2.97 -17.17 -5.76
C GLU A 263 -3.86 -15.94 -5.94
N TRP A 264 -5.19 -16.07 -5.94
CA TRP A 264 -6.09 -14.92 -6.05
C TRP A 264 -6.05 -14.05 -4.79
N LEU A 265 -5.88 -14.67 -3.62
CA LEU A 265 -5.60 -13.98 -2.36
C LEU A 265 -4.22 -13.33 -2.37
N GLU A 266 -3.23 -13.91 -3.07
CA GLU A 266 -1.88 -13.34 -3.20
C GLU A 266 -1.86 -12.11 -4.12
N ASN A 267 -2.64 -12.10 -5.20
CA ASN A 267 -2.74 -10.96 -6.10
C ASN A 267 -3.18 -9.69 -5.34
N ARG A 268 -4.03 -9.84 -4.32
CA ARG A 268 -4.45 -8.75 -3.40
C ARG A 268 -3.32 -8.22 -2.52
N ASP A 269 -2.26 -9.00 -2.24
CA ASP A 269 -1.12 -8.58 -1.40
C ASP A 269 -0.22 -7.52 -2.05
N SER A 270 -0.33 -7.34 -3.37
CA SER A 270 0.40 -6.32 -4.13
C SER A 270 -0.22 -4.92 -4.08
N SER A 271 -1.46 -4.82 -3.62
CA SER A 271 -2.13 -3.55 -3.34
C SER A 271 -1.78 -3.08 -1.94
N ASP A 272 -1.63 -1.77 -1.77
CA ASP A 272 -1.49 -1.20 -0.44
C ASP A 272 -2.83 -1.24 0.31
N LEU A 273 -2.78 -1.64 1.58
CA LEU A 273 -3.92 -1.79 2.48
C LEU A 273 -3.69 -0.95 3.74
N PRO A 274 -4.75 -0.54 4.46
CA PRO A 274 -4.60 0.06 5.78
C PRO A 274 -3.91 -0.92 6.73
N LEU A 275 -2.81 -0.50 7.32
CA LEU A 275 -2.02 -1.25 8.29
C LEU A 275 -1.92 -0.45 9.59
N GLN A 276 -2.15 -1.10 10.72
CA GLN A 276 -2.05 -0.49 12.04
C GLN A 276 -1.16 -1.32 12.97
N PHE A 277 -0.18 -0.67 13.62
CA PHE A 277 0.57 -1.28 14.73
C PHE A 277 -0.13 -0.96 16.04
N LEU A 278 -0.63 -1.97 16.76
CA LEU A 278 -1.28 -1.78 18.07
C LEU A 278 -0.33 -2.12 19.21
N TYR A 279 -0.10 -1.17 20.11
CA TYR A 279 0.80 -1.32 21.27
C TYR A 279 0.29 -0.49 22.45
N ASN A 280 0.58 -0.91 23.68
CA ASN A 280 0.15 -0.19 24.87
C ASN A 280 1.31 0.61 25.47
N VAL A 281 1.07 1.87 25.84
CA VAL A 281 2.03 2.74 26.51
C VAL A 281 1.53 3.07 27.92
N ASP A 282 2.39 2.85 28.91
CA ASP A 282 2.20 3.32 30.28
C ASP A 282 2.66 4.78 30.39
N PHE A 283 1.75 5.68 30.77
CA PHE A 283 2.01 7.09 31.05
C PHE A 283 1.85 7.36 32.56
N PRO A 284 2.96 7.44 33.33
CA PRO A 284 2.89 7.80 34.75
C PRO A 284 2.21 9.15 34.98
N ALA A 285 1.58 9.31 36.15
CA ALA A 285 0.94 10.58 36.55
C ALA A 285 1.93 11.77 36.45
N GLN A 286 1.45 12.91 35.94
CA GLN A 286 2.18 14.17 35.85
C GLN A 286 3.57 14.02 35.21
N SER A 287 3.66 13.31 34.08
CA SER A 287 4.94 12.99 33.42
C SER A 287 4.88 13.08 31.89
N THR A 288 6.04 13.32 31.29
CA THR A 288 6.25 13.20 29.84
C THR A 288 6.94 11.88 29.53
N VAL A 289 6.44 11.16 28.54
CA VAL A 289 7.02 9.93 28.00
C VAL A 289 7.37 10.17 26.54
N GLU A 290 8.62 9.89 26.19
CA GLU A 290 9.07 9.78 24.80
C GLU A 290 8.55 8.47 24.21
N VAL A 291 7.81 8.51 23.11
CA VAL A 291 7.35 7.34 22.35
C VAL A 291 7.93 7.44 20.96
N ALA A 292 8.67 6.43 20.51
CA ALA A 292 9.29 6.43 19.19
C ALA A 292 8.87 5.19 18.38
N VAL A 293 8.48 5.41 17.12
CA VAL A 293 8.20 4.36 16.15
C VAL A 293 9.09 4.56 14.93
N SER A 294 9.75 3.49 14.51
CA SER A 294 10.54 3.43 13.28
C SER A 294 10.13 2.22 12.45
N TYR A 295 10.12 2.37 11.13
CA TYR A 295 9.69 1.35 10.16
C TYR A 295 10.31 1.62 8.79
N GLN A 296 10.22 0.66 7.87
CA GLN A 296 10.50 0.87 6.45
C GLN A 296 9.21 0.94 5.63
N THR A 297 9.21 1.78 4.59
CA THR A 297 8.13 1.92 3.61
C THR A 297 8.69 2.34 2.25
N ARG A 298 7.83 2.41 1.22
CA ARG A 298 8.20 2.67 -0.18
C ARG A 298 7.49 3.90 -0.75
N SER A 299 8.08 4.49 -1.78
CA SER A 299 7.43 5.56 -2.56
C SER A 299 6.44 5.00 -3.59
N ASP A 300 5.33 5.70 -3.84
CA ASP A 300 4.65 5.61 -5.14
C ASP A 300 5.56 6.19 -6.24
N GLY A 301 5.89 5.37 -7.24
CA GLY A 301 6.77 5.69 -8.35
C GLY A 301 5.98 6.00 -9.63
N VAL A 302 5.90 7.28 -10.04
CA VAL A 302 5.09 7.71 -11.19
C VAL A 302 5.90 8.45 -12.26
N ARG A 303 6.16 7.76 -13.38
CA ARG A 303 6.80 8.32 -14.58
C ARG A 303 5.79 8.84 -15.62
N LYS A 304 4.94 9.79 -15.21
CA LYS A 304 3.83 10.31 -16.02
C LYS A 304 4.01 11.80 -16.36
N GLY A 305 4.38 12.11 -17.60
CA GLY A 305 4.62 13.49 -18.06
C GLY A 305 6.03 14.02 -17.77
N THR A 306 6.88 13.19 -17.16
CA THR A 306 8.29 13.45 -16.83
C THR A 306 9.24 12.57 -17.65
N ALA A 307 10.51 12.97 -17.73
CA ALA A 307 11.55 12.13 -18.33
C ALA A 307 11.98 10.99 -17.41
N ASP A 308 11.99 11.25 -16.10
CA ASP A 308 12.39 10.32 -15.03
C ASP A 308 11.22 10.01 -14.08
N TRP A 309 11.42 9.09 -13.13
CA TRP A 309 10.44 8.77 -12.10
C TRP A 309 10.28 9.93 -11.10
N GLN A 310 9.04 10.13 -10.65
CA GLN A 310 8.71 10.96 -9.49
C GLN A 310 8.34 10.02 -8.35
N HIS A 311 8.92 10.22 -7.17
CA HIS A 311 8.76 9.32 -6.03
C HIS A 311 8.02 10.05 -4.91
N THR A 312 6.77 9.69 -4.67
CA THR A 312 5.93 10.33 -3.65
C THR A 312 5.89 9.49 -2.39
N PHE A 313 6.11 10.13 -1.24
CA PHE A 313 5.88 9.56 0.08
C PHE A 313 4.68 10.26 0.74
N THR A 314 3.92 9.46 1.49
CA THR A 314 2.76 9.89 2.28
C THR A 314 2.98 9.51 3.74
N TYR A 315 2.60 10.38 4.66
CA TYR A 315 2.62 10.14 6.10
C TYR A 315 1.43 10.85 6.73
N LEU A 316 0.66 10.12 7.51
CA LEU A 316 -0.63 10.57 8.00
C LEU A 316 -0.39 11.43 9.25
N LEU A 317 -0.72 12.72 9.16
CA LEU A 317 -0.70 13.66 10.29
C LEU A 317 -2.08 13.85 10.91
N SER A 318 -3.14 13.60 10.15
CA SER A 318 -4.49 13.72 10.66
C SER A 318 -4.77 12.80 11.85
N PRO A 319 -4.12 11.62 12.02
CA PRO A 319 -4.63 10.58 13.59
C PRO A 319 -4.48 11.23 14.99
N ALA A 320 -3.95 12.47 15.02
CA ALA A 320 -3.44 13.17 16.19
C ALA A 320 -4.36 14.30 16.64
N ARG A 321 -5.41 14.56 15.85
CA ARG A 321 -6.58 15.41 16.18
C ARG A 321 -7.38 14.88 17.38
N HIS A 322 -7.06 13.68 17.84
CA HIS A 322 -7.73 12.94 18.90
C HIS A 322 -6.96 12.94 20.23
N TRP A 323 -5.72 13.44 20.25
CA TRP A 323 -5.02 13.80 21.49
C TRP A 323 -5.62 15.08 22.11
N ALA A 324 -5.48 15.26 23.42
CA ALA A 324 -6.01 16.44 24.14
C ALA A 324 -5.45 17.76 23.60
N SER A 325 -4.21 17.75 23.11
CA SER A 325 -3.61 18.78 22.28
C SER A 325 -2.45 18.22 21.47
N PHE A 326 -2.06 18.96 20.42
CA PHE A 326 -0.84 18.71 19.65
C PHE A 326 0.01 19.98 19.59
N GLY A 327 1.28 19.86 19.94
CA GLY A 327 2.28 20.92 19.98
C GLY A 327 2.97 21.15 18.65
N ALA A 328 4.31 21.24 18.64
CA ALA A 328 5.05 21.46 17.40
C ALA A 328 5.36 20.15 16.65
N LEU A 329 5.53 20.27 15.33
CA LEU A 329 6.00 19.21 14.44
C LEU A 329 7.26 19.71 13.73
N ASP A 330 8.35 18.96 13.84
CA ASP A 330 9.58 19.17 13.08
C ASP A 330 9.79 17.98 12.12
N VAL A 331 9.86 18.26 10.82
CA VAL A 331 10.02 17.25 9.76
C VAL A 331 11.40 17.39 9.14
N THR A 332 12.12 16.28 8.98
CA THR A 332 13.38 16.18 8.23
C THR A 332 13.28 15.14 7.12
N VAL A 333 13.67 15.51 5.90
CA VAL A 333 13.75 14.62 4.74
C VAL A 333 15.21 14.61 4.24
N ASP A 334 15.86 13.46 4.35
CA ASP A 334 17.20 13.18 3.84
C ASP A 334 17.12 12.24 2.62
N GLY A 335 17.24 12.81 1.43
CA GLY A 335 17.29 12.11 0.15
C GLY A 335 18.68 12.09 -0.48
N ARG A 336 19.77 12.23 0.30
CA ARG A 336 21.14 12.25 -0.24
C ARG A 336 21.57 10.92 -0.86
N GLU A 337 21.04 9.80 -0.35
CA GLU A 337 21.39 8.44 -0.79
C GLU A 337 20.31 7.82 -1.70
N SER A 338 19.36 8.62 -2.21
CA SER A 338 18.21 8.15 -2.99
C SER A 338 18.39 8.17 -4.51
N GLY A 339 19.37 8.92 -5.03
CA GLY A 339 19.48 9.26 -6.46
C GLY A 339 18.50 10.35 -6.94
N TYR A 340 17.49 10.70 -6.13
CA TYR A 340 16.47 11.72 -6.42
C TYR A 340 16.49 12.82 -5.32
N PRO A 341 17.54 13.66 -5.23
CA PRO A 341 17.79 14.52 -4.06
C PRO A 341 17.01 15.85 -4.06
N TYR A 342 15.96 15.99 -4.87
CA TYR A 342 15.19 17.23 -5.00
C TYR A 342 13.70 17.03 -4.74
N VAL A 343 13.16 17.72 -3.73
CA VAL A 343 11.71 17.85 -3.52
C VAL A 343 11.13 18.78 -4.58
N LEU A 344 10.19 18.29 -5.40
CA LEU A 344 9.44 19.09 -6.38
C LEU A 344 8.18 19.73 -5.78
N SER A 345 7.52 19.02 -4.87
CA SER A 345 6.24 19.38 -4.27
C SER A 345 6.12 18.76 -2.88
N SER A 346 5.46 19.47 -1.97
CA SER A 346 5.09 18.97 -0.64
C SER A 346 3.86 19.72 -0.12
N SER A 347 3.07 19.08 0.74
CA SER A 347 1.98 19.73 1.48
C SER A 347 2.49 20.68 2.59
N LEU A 348 3.68 20.41 3.14
CA LEU A 348 4.38 21.30 4.07
C LEU A 348 5.46 22.13 3.36
N PRO A 349 5.81 23.34 3.87
CA PRO A 349 6.87 24.16 3.32
C PRO A 349 8.25 23.61 3.70
N LEU A 350 8.67 22.52 3.03
CA LEU A 350 10.00 21.91 3.17
C LEU A 350 11.08 22.87 2.66
N GLU A 351 11.74 23.58 3.57
CA GLU A 351 12.89 24.43 3.29
C GLU A 351 14.16 23.60 3.10
N LYS A 352 14.91 23.89 2.04
CA LYS A 352 16.16 23.18 1.74
C LYS A 352 17.31 23.70 2.61
N GLN A 353 17.92 22.82 3.39
CA GLN A 353 19.11 23.13 4.20
C GLN A 353 20.40 22.89 3.43
N GLU A 354 20.55 21.70 2.83
CA GLU A 354 21.71 21.30 2.03
C GLU A 354 21.24 20.53 0.77
N ASP A 355 22.17 20.16 -0.14
CA ASP A 355 21.81 19.28 -1.25
C ASP A 355 21.34 17.91 -0.72
N GLY A 356 20.09 17.55 -1.04
CA GLY A 356 19.43 16.34 -0.53
C GLY A 356 18.80 16.43 0.86
N ILE A 357 18.95 17.55 1.60
CA ILE A 357 18.36 17.71 2.96
C ILE A 357 17.34 18.83 2.99
N TYR A 358 16.13 18.51 3.42
CA TYR A 358 14.99 19.42 3.55
C TYR A 358 14.38 19.33 4.95
N THR A 359 13.84 20.44 5.46
CA THR A 359 13.20 20.51 6.79
C THR A 359 11.95 21.38 6.77
N ALA A 360 10.93 21.03 7.55
CA ALA A 360 9.79 21.91 7.84
C ALA A 360 9.50 21.95 9.34
N HIS A 361 8.91 23.05 9.81
CA HIS A 361 8.50 23.26 11.20
C HIS A 361 7.08 23.83 11.22
N THR A 362 6.20 23.33 12.10
CA THR A 362 4.87 23.93 12.32
C THR A 362 4.49 24.04 13.80
N ASP A 363 4.09 25.24 14.22
CA ASP A 363 3.36 25.48 15.47
C ASP A 363 1.95 24.87 15.38
N GLY A 364 1.73 23.70 15.97
CA GLY A 364 0.45 22.98 15.91
C GLY A 364 0.35 21.97 14.77
N LEU A 365 -0.69 21.13 14.83
CA LEU A 365 -0.91 20.07 13.86
C LEU A 365 -1.37 20.62 12.48
N PRO A 366 -0.78 20.17 11.36
CA PRO A 366 -1.23 20.56 10.03
C PRO A 366 -2.68 20.19 9.66
N ALA A 367 -3.24 20.96 8.72
CA ALA A 367 -4.61 20.80 8.23
C ALA A 367 -4.77 19.63 7.23
N GLU A 368 -3.68 19.20 6.60
CA GLU A 368 -3.59 18.13 5.61
C GLU A 368 -2.42 17.20 5.98
N ASP A 369 -2.45 15.96 5.52
CA ASP A 369 -1.39 14.98 5.77
C ASP A 369 -0.08 15.33 5.06
N LEU A 370 1.05 14.81 5.55
CA LEU A 370 2.34 15.05 4.93
C LEU A 370 2.43 14.24 3.65
N THR A 371 2.56 14.93 2.52
CA THR A 371 2.96 14.35 1.24
C THR A 371 4.16 15.12 0.71
N PHE A 372 5.11 14.42 0.09
CA PHE A 372 6.20 15.06 -0.66
C PHE A 372 6.70 14.18 -1.81
N THR A 373 7.15 14.81 -2.88
CA THR A 373 7.57 14.14 -4.12
C THR A 373 9.01 14.48 -4.46
N LEU A 374 9.86 13.46 -4.57
CA LEU A 374 11.26 13.54 -5.00
C LEU A 374 11.42 13.37 -6.52
N TYR A 375 12.47 14.00 -7.07
CA TYR A 375 12.88 13.91 -8.47
C TYR A 375 14.41 14.08 -8.64
N SER A 376 14.94 13.68 -9.79
CA SER A 376 16.37 13.72 -10.12
C SER A 376 16.88 15.09 -10.59
N ALA A 377 16.01 16.10 -10.65
CA ALA A 377 16.33 17.48 -11.00
C ALA A 377 15.52 18.50 -10.15
N PRO A 378 16.01 19.73 -9.92
CA PRO A 378 15.37 20.71 -9.05
C PRO A 378 14.07 21.31 -9.61
N GLU A 379 13.85 21.24 -10.93
CA GLU A 379 12.60 21.68 -11.58
C GLU A 379 12.29 20.77 -12.78
N LEU A 380 11.00 20.51 -13.04
CA LEU A 380 10.55 19.80 -14.24
C LEU A 380 10.74 20.66 -15.50
N SER A 381 11.77 20.36 -16.29
CA SER A 381 12.14 21.17 -17.44
C SER A 381 11.14 21.05 -18.61
N LEU A 382 11.22 22.00 -19.55
CA LEU A 382 10.47 21.91 -20.80
C LEU A 382 10.90 20.71 -21.66
N TYR A 383 12.14 20.25 -21.52
CA TYR A 383 12.64 19.06 -22.21
C TYR A 383 11.94 17.80 -21.69
N ASP A 384 11.81 17.66 -20.36
CA ASP A 384 11.20 16.48 -19.73
C ASP A 384 9.72 16.35 -20.12
N LYS A 385 9.00 17.48 -20.05
CA LYS A 385 7.59 17.56 -20.44
C LYS A 385 7.37 17.22 -21.91
N ILE A 386 8.23 17.68 -22.82
CA ILE A 386 8.10 17.43 -24.26
C ILE A 386 8.51 16.00 -24.63
N THR A 387 9.61 15.48 -24.08
CA THR A 387 10.08 14.11 -24.34
C THR A 387 9.06 13.08 -23.84
N SER A 388 8.51 13.27 -22.63
CA SER A 388 7.48 12.41 -22.07
C SER A 388 6.16 12.49 -22.86
N THR A 389 5.64 13.70 -23.13
CA THR A 389 4.36 13.89 -23.85
C THR A 389 4.37 13.30 -25.26
N LEU A 390 5.52 13.30 -25.93
CA LEU A 390 5.68 12.76 -27.29
C LEU A 390 6.28 11.34 -27.31
N ASN A 391 6.49 10.74 -26.13
CA ASN A 391 7.16 9.45 -25.91
C ASN A 391 8.48 9.30 -26.71
N PHE A 392 9.26 10.38 -26.78
CA PHE A 392 10.53 10.41 -27.48
C PHE A 392 11.67 9.99 -26.55
N ASN A 393 12.41 8.96 -26.95
CA ASN A 393 13.73 8.70 -26.40
C ASN A 393 14.61 9.98 -26.51
N PRO A 394 15.42 10.32 -25.49
CA PRO A 394 16.34 11.46 -25.50
C PRO A 394 17.11 11.67 -26.81
N SER A 395 17.60 10.58 -27.41
CA SER A 395 18.35 10.58 -28.67
C SER A 395 17.51 11.03 -29.87
N VAL A 396 16.23 10.64 -29.90
CA VAL A 396 15.28 10.97 -30.97
C VAL A 396 14.89 12.44 -30.88
N PHE A 397 14.64 12.97 -29.67
CA PHE A 397 14.35 14.38 -29.50
C PHE A 397 15.55 15.27 -29.88
N LEU A 398 16.77 14.91 -29.47
CA LEU A 398 17.98 15.62 -29.86
C LEU A 398 18.20 15.61 -31.38
N PHE A 399 17.97 14.47 -32.03
CA PHE A 399 18.03 14.34 -33.50
C PHE A 399 17.00 15.25 -34.20
N LEU A 400 15.75 15.29 -33.72
CA LEU A 400 14.71 16.18 -34.24
C LEU A 400 15.08 17.66 -34.05
N LEU A 401 15.68 18.02 -32.91
CA LEU A 401 16.17 19.38 -32.63
C LEU A 401 17.25 19.81 -33.63
N VAL A 402 18.24 18.94 -33.89
CA VAL A 402 19.31 19.18 -34.87
C VAL A 402 18.74 19.32 -36.30
N LEU A 403 17.70 18.56 -36.64
CA LEU A 403 17.06 18.61 -37.96
C LEU A 403 16.16 19.85 -38.14
N LEU A 404 15.47 20.29 -37.09
CA LEU A 404 14.61 21.49 -37.10
C LEU A 404 15.39 22.81 -36.99
N ALA A 405 16.52 22.84 -36.28
CA ALA A 405 17.34 24.04 -36.11
C ALA A 405 17.64 24.81 -37.41
N PRO A 406 18.17 24.19 -38.50
CA PRO A 406 18.41 24.90 -39.76
C PRO A 406 17.10 25.38 -40.44
N VAL A 407 16.00 24.64 -40.30
CA VAL A 407 14.69 25.02 -40.87
C VAL A 407 14.14 26.27 -40.18
N LEU A 408 14.24 26.33 -38.85
CA LEU A 408 13.88 27.51 -38.06
C LEU A 408 14.77 28.72 -38.37
N LEU A 409 16.07 28.49 -38.58
CA LEU A 409 17.02 29.54 -38.99
C LEU A 409 16.66 30.14 -40.36
N ILE A 410 16.30 29.29 -41.33
CA ILE A 410 15.84 29.70 -42.66
C ILE A 410 14.51 30.48 -42.56
N LEU A 411 13.54 29.99 -41.78
CA LEU A 411 12.27 30.68 -41.53
C LEU A 411 12.46 32.06 -40.89
N GLY A 412 13.32 32.18 -39.89
CA GLY A 412 13.66 33.45 -39.26
C GLY A 412 14.32 34.44 -40.23
N LEU A 413 15.21 33.96 -41.09
CA LEU A 413 15.87 34.78 -42.11
C LEU A 413 14.88 35.25 -43.20
N ILE A 414 13.99 34.37 -43.65
CA ILE A 414 12.87 34.73 -44.56
C ILE A 414 11.97 35.79 -43.91
N LEU A 415 11.58 35.61 -42.64
CA LEU A 415 10.75 36.55 -41.91
C LEU A 415 11.43 37.92 -41.78
N ALA A 416 12.73 37.96 -41.48
CA ALA A 416 13.52 39.20 -41.42
C ALA A 416 13.57 39.90 -42.79
N VAL A 417 13.79 39.18 -43.88
CA VAL A 417 13.77 39.72 -45.26
C VAL A 417 12.38 40.28 -45.61
N VAL A 418 11.30 39.60 -45.22
CA VAL A 418 9.92 40.08 -45.42
C VAL A 418 9.66 41.36 -44.61
N ILE A 419 10.05 41.41 -43.33
CA ILE A 419 9.92 42.60 -42.48
C ILE A 419 10.69 43.79 -43.07
N VAL A 420 11.96 43.60 -43.46
CA VAL A 420 12.78 44.63 -44.10
C VAL A 420 12.13 45.11 -45.40
N SER A 421 11.62 44.19 -46.23
CA SER A 421 10.92 44.52 -47.47
C SER A 421 9.65 45.35 -47.24
N ILE A 422 8.85 45.00 -46.23
CA ILE A 422 7.65 45.76 -45.84
C ILE A 422 8.04 47.16 -45.33
N VAL A 423 9.10 47.29 -44.52
CA VAL A 423 9.59 48.58 -44.01
C VAL A 423 10.11 49.46 -45.15
N LEU A 424 10.89 48.91 -46.07
CA LEU A 424 11.39 49.64 -47.24
C LEU A 424 10.25 50.06 -48.19
N TRP A 425 9.26 49.19 -48.40
CA TRP A 425 8.06 49.50 -49.20
C TRP A 425 7.21 50.60 -48.55
N ARG A 426 7.01 50.57 -47.23
CA ARG A 426 6.35 51.65 -46.48
C ARG A 426 7.12 52.97 -46.54
N ARG A 427 8.46 52.92 -46.54
CA ARG A 427 9.34 54.10 -46.73
C ARG A 427 9.36 54.65 -48.17
N ARG A 428 8.93 53.88 -49.17
CA ARG A 428 8.77 54.32 -50.58
C ARG A 428 7.34 54.74 -50.94
N ARG A 429 6.41 54.68 -49.98
CA ARG A 429 4.99 55.11 -50.10
C ARG A 429 4.65 56.31 -49.20
N ARG A 430 5.68 56.94 -48.62
CA ARG A 430 5.67 58.29 -48.05
C ARG A 430 6.62 59.14 -48.90
#